data_AF-A0A932KVG9-F1
#
_entry.id   AF-A0A932KVG9-F1
#
_cell.length_a   1.000
_cell.length_b   1.000
_cell.length_c   1.000
_cell.angle_alpha   90.00
_cell.angle_beta   90.00
_cell.angle_gamma   90.00
#
_symmetry.space_group_name_H-M   'P 1'
#
loop_
_entity.id
_entity.type
_entity.pdbx_description
1 polymer ?
#
loop_
_entity_poly.entity_id
_entity_poly.type
_entity_poly.pdbx_seq_one_letter_code
_entity_poly.pdbx_strand_id
1 'polypeptide(L)'
;GGTYVSWFPLRGLSSPGMEGASWAARAVDYFWHLALPVTALVVGGFAGLTMLTKNSFLEEINKQYVVTARAKGLSERQVLVGHIFRNAMLLIVAGFPRALVGILFTGSVLIEIIFSLDGIGLLGFEAVSNRDYPVMFGTLYAFSLLGLVLNLVSDLTYHWVDPRIDFEGRGG
;
A
#
# COMPACT_ATOMS: atom_id res chain seq x y z
N GLY A 1 14.52 -10.41 33.74
CA GLY A 1 15.90 -10.68 33.32
C GLY A 1 15.85 -11.39 32.00
N GLY A 2 16.25 -10.70 30.94
CA GLY A 2 16.31 -11.23 29.58
C GLY A 2 16.91 -10.14 28.72
N THR A 3 18.22 -10.20 28.49
CA THR A 3 18.92 -9.32 27.56
C THR A 3 18.54 -9.79 26.15
N TYR A 4 17.34 -9.40 25.72
CA TYR A 4 16.93 -9.59 24.34
C TYR A 4 17.84 -8.74 23.46
N VAL A 5 18.29 -9.28 22.34
CA VAL A 5 19.08 -8.51 21.38
C VAL A 5 18.11 -7.51 20.72
N SER A 6 18.09 -6.26 21.21
CA SER A 6 17.22 -5.19 20.71
C SER A 6 17.90 -4.48 19.54
N TRP A 7 17.92 -5.12 18.37
CA TRP A 7 18.50 -4.54 17.16
C TRP A 7 17.71 -3.31 16.72
N PHE A 8 16.40 -3.32 16.94
CA PHE A 8 15.49 -2.23 16.62
C PHE A 8 14.65 -1.84 17.84
N PRO A 9 14.26 -0.56 17.93
CA PRO A 9 13.39 -0.07 18.99
C PRO A 9 11.99 -0.69 18.86
N LEU A 10 11.43 -1.09 20.00
CA LEU A 10 10.12 -1.75 20.06
C LEU A 10 8.96 -0.75 20.12
N ARG A 11 9.24 0.52 20.45
CA ARG A 11 8.23 1.56 20.69
C ARG A 11 8.72 2.95 20.32
N GLY A 12 7.78 3.81 19.96
CA GLY A 12 8.01 5.23 19.70
C GLY A 12 8.63 5.53 18.33
N LEU A 13 8.67 6.81 17.96
CA LEU A 13 9.13 7.30 16.66
C LEU A 13 10.52 7.97 16.70
N SER A 14 11.05 8.25 17.89
CA SER A 14 12.34 8.93 18.06
C SER A 14 13.00 8.58 19.38
N SER A 15 14.33 8.51 19.36
CA SER A 15 15.15 8.34 20.56
C SER A 15 15.05 9.56 21.49
N PRO A 16 14.98 9.38 22.84
CA PRO A 16 15.01 10.48 23.79
C PRO A 16 16.29 11.33 23.63
N GLY A 17 16.16 12.66 23.62
CA GLY A 17 17.30 13.60 23.53
C GLY A 17 17.72 14.01 22.11
N MET A 18 16.98 13.62 21.07
CA MET A 18 17.20 14.05 19.68
C MET A 18 16.84 15.53 19.41
N GLU A 19 16.37 16.27 20.41
CA GLU A 19 15.95 17.67 20.29
C GLU A 19 17.08 18.64 19.88
N GLY A 20 18.34 18.27 20.07
CA GLY A 20 19.52 19.03 19.60
C GLY A 20 20.26 18.43 18.39
N ALA A 21 19.80 17.30 17.84
CA ALA A 21 20.50 16.59 16.77
C ALA A 21 20.32 17.25 15.40
N SER A 22 21.28 17.01 14.48
CA SER A 22 21.16 17.44 13.09
C SER A 22 19.96 16.76 12.41
N TRP A 23 19.37 17.44 11.42
CA TRP A 23 18.21 16.92 10.69
C TRP A 23 18.47 15.52 10.07
N ALA A 24 19.71 15.26 9.62
CA ALA A 24 20.11 13.98 9.05
C ALA A 24 20.14 12.87 10.10
N ALA A 25 20.64 13.16 11.31
CA ALA A 25 20.66 12.21 12.42
C ALA A 25 19.23 11.85 12.86
N ARG A 26 18.33 12.84 12.90
CA ARG A 26 16.90 12.61 13.16
C ARG A 26 16.24 11.76 12.08
N ALA A 27 16.54 11.99 10.81
CA ALA A 27 15.97 11.21 9.72
C ALA A 27 16.39 9.73 9.84
N VAL A 28 17.67 9.46 10.07
CA VAL A 28 18.17 8.08 10.25
C VAL A 28 17.51 7.40 11.44
N ASP A 29 17.40 8.09 12.58
CA ASP A 29 16.73 7.57 13.77
C ASP A 29 15.27 7.24 13.50
N TYR A 30 14.55 8.12 12.81
CA TYR A 30 13.16 7.91 12.44
C TYR A 30 12.98 6.68 11.53
N PHE A 31 13.83 6.51 10.51
CA PHE A 31 13.81 5.31 9.67
C PHE A 31 14.17 4.03 10.45
N TRP A 32 15.05 4.15 11.45
CA TRP A 32 15.39 3.03 12.34
C TRP A 32 14.20 2.59 13.20
N HIS A 33 13.39 3.54 13.68
CA HIS A 33 12.16 3.27 14.43
C HIS A 33 11.04 2.71 13.54
N LEU A 34 10.97 3.16 12.28
CA LEU A 34 9.98 2.66 11.32
C LEU A 34 10.29 1.28 10.76
N ALA A 35 11.52 0.77 10.90
CA ALA A 35 11.93 -0.49 10.30
C ALA A 35 11.02 -1.67 10.71
N LEU A 36 10.74 -1.83 12.01
CA LEU A 36 9.88 -2.93 12.50
C LEU A 36 8.39 -2.75 12.13
N PRO A 37 7.75 -1.58 12.36
CA PRO A 37 6.37 -1.34 11.93
C PRO A 37 6.16 -1.57 10.43
N VAL A 38 7.07 -1.04 9.59
CA VAL A 38 6.95 -1.15 8.14
C VAL A 38 7.18 -2.57 7.67
N THR A 39 8.18 -3.28 8.20
CA THR A 39 8.41 -4.67 7.82
C THR A 39 7.25 -5.58 8.22
N ALA A 40 6.67 -5.38 9.40
CA ALA A 40 5.48 -6.10 9.83
C ALA A 40 4.28 -5.84 8.89
N LEU A 41 4.08 -4.58 8.48
CA LEU A 41 3.04 -4.20 7.51
C LEU A 41 3.25 -4.88 6.15
N VAL A 42 4.49 -4.85 5.64
CA VAL A 42 4.86 -5.45 4.35
C VAL A 42 4.63 -6.95 4.38
N VAL A 43 5.08 -7.64 5.42
CA VAL A 43 4.89 -9.09 5.56
C VAL A 43 3.41 -9.46 5.61
N GLY A 44 2.58 -8.67 6.30
CA GLY A 44 1.13 -8.89 6.36
C GLY A 44 0.44 -8.83 4.99
N GLY A 45 0.86 -7.92 4.11
CA GLY A 45 0.32 -7.79 2.75
C GLY A 45 1.01 -8.64 1.68
N PHE A 46 2.21 -9.16 1.97
CA PHE A 46 3.09 -9.77 0.97
C PHE A 46 2.49 -10.99 0.29
N ALA A 47 1.91 -11.91 1.07
CA ALA A 47 1.31 -13.13 0.54
C ALA A 47 0.13 -12.82 -0.40
N GLY A 48 -0.74 -11.90 0.01
CA GLY A 48 -1.89 -11.46 -0.78
C GLY A 48 -1.48 -10.78 -2.07
N LEU A 49 -0.52 -9.85 -2.01
CA LEU A 49 -0.02 -9.15 -3.20
C LEU A 49 0.70 -10.11 -4.16
N THR A 50 1.45 -11.09 -3.63
CA THR A 50 2.13 -12.10 -4.44
C THR A 50 1.13 -13.01 -5.17
N MET A 51 0.09 -13.49 -4.47
CA MET A 51 -0.97 -14.29 -5.08
C MET A 51 -1.73 -13.49 -6.13
N LEU A 52 -2.09 -12.24 -5.83
CA LEU A 52 -2.76 -11.35 -6.78
C LEU A 52 -1.91 -11.18 -8.04
N THR A 53 -0.64 -10.83 -7.88
CA THR A 53 0.30 -10.65 -8.99
C THR A 53 0.41 -11.93 -9.82
N LYS A 54 0.63 -13.08 -9.17
CA LYS A 54 0.72 -14.37 -9.87
C LYS A 54 -0.55 -14.67 -10.67
N ASN A 55 -1.73 -14.47 -10.07
CA ASN A 55 -3.01 -14.74 -10.72
C ASN A 55 -3.25 -13.81 -11.90
N SER A 56 -2.99 -12.51 -11.75
CA SER A 56 -3.11 -11.53 -12.85
C SER A 56 -2.21 -11.90 -14.02
N PHE A 57 -0.97 -12.34 -13.78
CA PHE A 57 -0.08 -12.79 -14.86
C PHE A 57 -0.58 -14.07 -15.54
N LEU A 58 -1.10 -15.04 -14.78
CA LEU A 58 -1.64 -16.29 -15.33
C LEU A 58 -2.88 -16.04 -16.19
N GLU A 59 -3.77 -15.15 -15.77
CA GLU A 59 -4.92 -14.73 -16.58
C GLU A 59 -4.48 -14.10 -17.89
N GLU A 60 -3.45 -13.26 -17.83
CA GLU A 60 -2.97 -12.49 -18.96
C GLU A 60 -2.27 -13.35 -20.02
N ILE A 61 -1.52 -14.39 -19.59
CA ILE A 61 -0.85 -15.36 -20.48
C ILE A 61 -1.85 -16.13 -21.35
N ASN A 62 -3.05 -16.40 -20.85
CA ASN A 62 -4.05 -17.21 -21.54
C ASN A 62 -4.92 -16.41 -22.55
N LYS A 63 -4.68 -15.11 -22.70
CA LYS A 63 -5.47 -14.25 -23.59
C LYS A 63 -5.05 -14.39 -25.07
N GLN A 64 -6.02 -14.23 -25.96
CA GLN A 64 -5.82 -14.40 -27.42
C GLN A 64 -4.74 -13.49 -28.00
N TYR A 65 -4.58 -12.26 -27.50
CA TYR A 65 -3.56 -11.35 -28.01
C TYR A 65 -2.12 -11.86 -27.76
N VAL A 66 -1.90 -12.66 -26.69
CA VAL A 66 -0.61 -13.29 -26.40
C VAL A 66 -0.31 -14.37 -27.43
N VAL A 67 -1.32 -15.17 -27.78
CA VAL A 67 -1.22 -16.19 -28.83
C VAL A 67 -0.91 -15.54 -30.18
N THR A 68 -1.58 -14.44 -30.51
CA THR A 68 -1.31 -13.67 -31.73
C THR A 68 0.09 -13.05 -31.73
N ALA A 69 0.55 -12.53 -30.59
CA ALA A 69 1.89 -11.96 -30.45
C ALA A 69 2.98 -13.02 -30.68
N ARG A 70 2.79 -14.24 -30.13
CA ARG A 70 3.66 -15.39 -30.40
C ARG A 70 3.61 -15.82 -31.87
N ALA A 71 2.43 -15.85 -32.48
CA ALA A 71 2.26 -16.19 -33.90
C ALA A 71 2.95 -15.17 -34.84
N LYS A 72 3.11 -13.92 -34.41
CA LYS A 72 3.88 -12.87 -35.12
C LYS A 72 5.40 -13.01 -34.98
N GLY A 73 5.90 -14.03 -34.27
CA GLY A 73 7.33 -14.29 -34.09
C GLY A 73 8.00 -13.48 -32.97
N LEU A 74 7.23 -12.85 -32.07
CA LEU A 74 7.80 -12.18 -30.91
C LEU A 74 8.39 -13.20 -29.94
N SER A 75 9.56 -12.88 -29.38
CA SER A 75 10.19 -13.70 -28.33
C SER A 75 9.38 -13.65 -27.03
N GLU A 76 9.43 -14.73 -26.23
CA GLU A 76 8.77 -14.82 -24.91
C GLU A 76 9.06 -13.59 -24.04
N ARG A 77 10.30 -13.09 -24.04
CA ARG A 77 10.69 -11.90 -23.25
C ARG A 77 10.01 -10.62 -23.74
N GLN A 78 9.84 -10.45 -25.05
CA GLN A 78 9.15 -9.29 -25.62
C GLN A 78 7.66 -9.32 -25.31
N VAL A 79 7.02 -10.50 -25.39
CA VAL A 79 5.60 -10.66 -25.04
C VAL A 79 5.39 -10.44 -23.54
N LEU A 80 6.29 -10.98 -22.71
CA LEU A 80 6.21 -10.85 -21.25
C LEU A 80 6.36 -9.39 -20.79
N VAL A 81 7.42 -8.70 -21.20
CA VAL A 81 7.68 -7.32 -20.73
C VAL A 81 6.78 -6.31 -21.45
N GLY A 82 6.53 -6.51 -22.75
CA GLY A 82 5.86 -5.53 -23.59
C GLY A 82 4.34 -5.63 -23.59
N HIS A 83 3.75 -6.80 -23.35
CA HIS A 83 2.29 -6.97 -23.42
C HIS A 83 1.72 -7.47 -22.09
N ILE A 84 2.23 -8.59 -21.58
CA ILE A 84 1.69 -9.22 -20.37
C ILE A 84 1.93 -8.34 -19.14
N PHE A 85 3.16 -7.85 -18.92
CA PHE A 85 3.52 -7.06 -17.74
C PHE A 85 2.71 -5.77 -17.65
N ARG A 86 2.61 -5.02 -18.76
CA ARG A 86 1.84 -3.76 -18.80
C ARG A 86 0.37 -4.00 -18.48
N ASN A 87 -0.25 -5.02 -19.07
CA ASN A 87 -1.67 -5.33 -18.85
C ASN A 87 -1.95 -5.91 -17.46
N ALA A 88 -1.09 -6.80 -16.96
CA ALA A 88 -1.23 -7.35 -15.61
C ALA A 88 -1.03 -6.28 -14.53
N MET A 89 -0.11 -5.33 -14.75
CA MET A 89 0.11 -4.21 -13.82
C MET A 89 -1.11 -3.29 -13.72
N LEU A 90 -1.87 -3.07 -14.79
CA LEU A 90 -3.12 -2.31 -14.72
C LEU A 90 -4.12 -2.96 -13.74
N LEU A 91 -4.23 -4.30 -13.75
CA LEU A 91 -5.09 -5.02 -12.82
C LEU A 91 -4.65 -4.87 -11.36
N ILE A 92 -3.34 -4.80 -11.12
CA ILE A 92 -2.77 -4.63 -9.78
C ILE A 92 -2.98 -3.19 -9.29
N VAL A 93 -2.71 -2.19 -10.14
CA VAL A 93 -2.96 -0.76 -9.84
C VAL A 93 -4.44 -0.54 -9.52
N ALA A 94 -5.36 -1.23 -10.20
CA ALA A 94 -6.79 -1.24 -9.89
C ALA A 94 -7.15 -1.72 -8.48
N GLY A 95 -6.40 -2.68 -7.97
CA GLY A 95 -6.58 -3.22 -6.64
C GLY A 95 -5.98 -2.33 -5.56
N PHE A 96 -5.08 -1.40 -5.92
CA PHE A 96 -4.27 -0.66 -4.96
C PHE A 96 -5.08 0.21 -4.00
N PRO A 97 -6.08 1.01 -4.43
CA PRO A 97 -6.87 1.82 -3.49
C PRO A 97 -7.60 0.96 -2.46
N ARG A 98 -8.20 -0.16 -2.89
CA ARG A 98 -8.90 -1.08 -2.00
C ARG A 98 -7.96 -1.76 -1.01
N ALA A 99 -6.80 -2.22 -1.49
CA ALA A 99 -5.78 -2.80 -0.63
C ALA A 99 -5.28 -1.79 0.42
N LEU A 100 -5.04 -0.55 0.00
CA LEU A 100 -4.53 0.50 0.86
C LEU A 100 -5.55 0.93 1.93
N VAL A 101 -6.83 1.05 1.57
CA VAL A 101 -7.91 1.27 2.54
C VAL A 101 -7.98 0.12 3.55
N GLY A 102 -7.90 -1.14 3.11
CA GLY A 102 -7.88 -2.28 4.03
C GLY A 102 -6.70 -2.24 5.02
N ILE A 103 -5.52 -1.86 4.53
CA ILE A 103 -4.32 -1.68 5.36
C ILE A 103 -4.51 -0.52 6.36
N LEU A 104 -5.05 0.61 5.92
CA LEU A 104 -5.24 1.81 6.75
C LEU A 104 -6.31 1.65 7.84
N PHE A 105 -7.31 0.79 7.65
CA PHE A 105 -8.36 0.58 8.65
C PHE A 105 -8.09 -0.61 9.57
N THR A 106 -7.59 -1.72 9.02
CA THR A 106 -7.43 -2.96 9.80
C THR A 106 -5.98 -3.19 10.23
N GLY A 107 -5.03 -2.88 9.34
CA GLY A 107 -3.61 -3.13 9.58
C GLY A 107 -2.94 -2.06 10.44
N SER A 108 -3.30 -0.79 10.25
CA SER A 108 -2.69 0.35 10.94
C SER A 108 -2.92 0.28 12.45
N VAL A 109 -4.16 0.02 12.90
CA VAL A 109 -4.53 0.00 14.32
C VAL A 109 -3.73 -1.06 15.08
N LEU A 110 -3.60 -2.27 14.54
CA LEU A 110 -2.85 -3.34 15.19
C LEU A 110 -1.35 -3.01 15.30
N ILE A 111 -0.78 -2.43 14.23
CA ILE A 111 0.62 -2.00 14.22
C ILE A 111 0.83 -0.84 15.20
N GLU A 112 -0.08 0.13 15.24
CA GLU A 112 -0.05 1.27 16.15
C GLU A 112 -0.12 0.82 17.62
N ILE A 113 -0.98 -0.15 17.95
CA ILE A 113 -1.05 -0.72 19.31
C ILE A 113 0.24 -1.47 19.68
N ILE A 114 0.73 -2.36 18.80
CA ILE A 114 1.90 -3.22 19.09
C ILE A 114 3.16 -2.37 19.28
N PHE A 115 3.37 -1.38 18.40
CA PHE A 115 4.55 -0.51 18.42
C PHE A 115 4.34 0.78 19.23
N SER A 116 3.19 0.93 19.90
CA SER A 116 2.86 2.12 20.72
C SER A 116 3.07 3.42 19.94
N LEU A 117 2.45 3.50 18.77
CA LEU A 117 2.47 4.66 17.89
C LEU A 117 1.15 5.41 18.00
N ASP A 118 1.22 6.74 18.10
CA ASP A 118 0.06 7.62 18.16
C ASP A 118 -0.43 7.95 16.74
N GLY A 119 -1.10 6.98 16.10
CA GLY A 119 -1.62 7.14 14.76
C GLY A 119 -3.11 7.46 14.70
N ILE A 120 -3.56 7.88 13.50
CA ILE A 120 -4.97 8.22 13.25
C ILE A 120 -5.91 7.01 13.31
N GLY A 121 -5.39 5.79 13.10
CA GLY A 121 -6.16 4.56 13.24
C GLY A 121 -6.55 4.31 14.69
N LEU A 122 -5.57 4.36 15.58
CA LEU A 122 -5.73 4.21 17.03
C LEU A 122 -6.63 5.32 17.58
N LEU A 123 -6.42 6.58 17.17
CA LEU A 123 -7.28 7.71 17.55
C LEU A 123 -8.75 7.48 17.19
N GLY A 124 -9.02 6.97 15.98
CA GLY A 124 -10.39 6.62 15.56
C GLY A 124 -10.99 5.49 16.39
N PHE A 125 -10.20 4.45 16.71
CA PHE A 125 -10.62 3.34 17.55
C PHE A 125 -10.94 3.78 18.98
N GLU A 126 -10.08 4.59 19.59
CA GLU A 126 -10.28 5.14 20.93
C GLU A 126 -11.50 6.06 21.00
N ALA A 127 -11.73 6.89 19.97
CA ALA A 127 -12.90 7.75 19.88
C ALA A 127 -14.22 6.94 19.85
N VAL A 128 -14.24 5.80 19.16
CA VAL A 128 -15.40 4.89 19.17
C VAL A 128 -15.63 4.30 20.56
N SER A 129 -14.56 3.86 21.23
CA SER A 129 -14.64 3.26 22.57
C SER A 129 -15.11 4.27 23.63
N ASN A 130 -14.57 5.50 23.56
CA ASN A 130 -14.88 6.59 24.47
C ASN A 130 -16.18 7.35 24.11
N ARG A 131 -16.86 6.95 23.01
CA ARG A 131 -18.05 7.64 22.47
C ARG A 131 -17.80 9.13 22.20
N ASP A 132 -16.60 9.47 21.78
CA ASP A 132 -16.24 10.81 21.33
C ASP A 132 -16.72 10.99 19.88
N TYR A 133 -18.01 11.35 19.73
CA TYR A 133 -18.64 11.50 18.42
C TYR A 133 -17.93 12.55 17.53
N PRO A 134 -17.49 13.72 18.03
CA PRO A 134 -16.72 14.66 17.22
C PRO A 134 -15.45 14.05 16.61
N VAL A 135 -14.62 13.37 17.41
CA VAL A 135 -13.38 12.76 16.91
C VAL A 135 -13.67 11.55 16.02
N MET A 136 -14.69 10.75 16.34
CA MET A 136 -15.15 9.65 15.50
C MET A 136 -15.55 10.14 14.10
N PHE A 137 -16.39 11.17 13.99
CA PHE A 137 -16.78 11.71 12.69
C PHE A 137 -15.62 12.39 11.96
N GLY A 138 -14.72 13.07 12.69
CA GLY A 138 -13.53 13.68 12.12
C GLY A 138 -12.59 12.65 11.49
N THR A 139 -12.33 11.54 12.20
CA THR A 139 -11.48 10.45 11.70
C THR A 139 -12.13 9.72 10.52
N LEU A 140 -13.44 9.43 10.57
CA LEU A 140 -14.19 8.86 9.45
C LEU A 140 -14.15 9.75 8.20
N TYR A 141 -14.32 11.07 8.37
CA TYR A 141 -14.21 12.03 7.28
C TYR A 141 -12.79 12.04 6.69
N ALA A 142 -11.76 12.10 7.54
CA ALA A 142 -10.37 12.10 7.11
C ALA A 142 -10.01 10.83 6.32
N PHE A 143 -10.42 9.65 6.80
CA PHE A 143 -10.21 8.40 6.07
C PHE A 143 -10.97 8.35 4.74
N SER A 144 -12.20 8.85 4.71
CA SER A 144 -13.01 8.90 3.47
C SER A 144 -12.37 9.83 2.44
N LEU A 145 -11.91 11.00 2.87
CA LEU A 145 -11.20 11.96 2.01
C LEU A 145 -9.88 11.39 1.49
N LEU A 146 -9.10 10.74 2.36
CA LEU A 146 -7.85 10.10 1.99
C LEU A 146 -8.10 8.96 0.98
N GLY A 147 -9.12 8.13 1.22
CA GLY A 147 -9.56 7.10 0.28
C GLY A 147 -9.99 7.68 -1.08
N LEU A 148 -10.72 8.79 -1.09
CA LEU A 148 -11.08 9.50 -2.34
C LEU A 148 -9.84 9.97 -3.10
N VAL A 149 -8.90 10.63 -2.42
CA VAL A 149 -7.64 11.12 -3.01
C VAL A 149 -6.84 9.96 -3.60
N LEU A 150 -6.74 8.83 -2.89
CA LEU A 150 -6.04 7.65 -3.39
C LEU A 150 -6.71 7.03 -4.61
N ASN A 151 -8.04 6.96 -4.64
CA ASN A 151 -8.77 6.51 -5.82
C ASN A 151 -8.49 7.43 -7.02
N LEU A 152 -8.52 8.75 -6.81
CA LEU A 152 -8.20 9.71 -7.85
C LEU A 152 -6.75 9.58 -8.36
N VAL A 153 -5.78 9.38 -7.45
CA VAL A 153 -4.38 9.13 -7.82
C VAL A 153 -4.24 7.83 -8.60
N SER A 154 -4.99 6.79 -8.23
CA SER A 154 -5.02 5.53 -8.98
C SER A 154 -5.58 5.76 -10.38
N ASP A 155 -6.72 6.45 -10.51
CA ASP A 155 -7.35 6.82 -11.78
C ASP A 155 -6.38 7.59 -12.69
N LEU A 156 -5.64 8.55 -12.14
CA LEU A 156 -4.60 9.27 -12.88
C LEU A 156 -3.41 8.38 -13.27
N THR A 157 -3.00 7.47 -12.38
CA THR A 157 -1.92 6.51 -12.65
C THR A 157 -2.28 5.58 -13.81
N TYR A 158 -3.55 5.18 -13.94
CA TYR A 158 -3.99 4.41 -15.11
C TYR A 158 -3.78 5.18 -16.42
N HIS A 159 -4.12 6.47 -16.44
CA HIS A 159 -3.94 7.28 -17.65
C HIS A 159 -2.45 7.37 -18.05
N TRP A 160 -1.54 7.47 -17.07
CA TRP A 160 -0.10 7.48 -17.35
C TRP A 160 0.46 6.11 -17.77
N VAL A 161 -0.01 5.02 -17.17
CA VAL A 161 0.46 3.66 -17.48
C VAL A 161 -0.10 3.19 -18.83
N ASP A 162 -1.32 3.56 -19.20
CA ASP A 162 -1.88 3.28 -20.52
C ASP A 162 -2.72 4.44 -21.08
N PRO A 163 -2.11 5.34 -21.87
CA PRO A 163 -2.82 6.47 -22.50
C PRO A 163 -3.73 6.04 -23.66
N ARG A 164 -3.90 4.73 -23.93
CA ARG A 164 -4.85 4.22 -24.93
C ARG A 164 -6.25 3.94 -24.36
N ILE A 165 -6.43 4.04 -23.04
CA ILE A 165 -7.73 3.89 -22.40
C ILE A 165 -8.45 5.24 -22.50
N ASP A 166 -9.02 5.51 -23.67
CA ASP A 166 -10.03 6.55 -23.82
C ASP A 166 -11.30 6.13 -23.07
N PHE A 167 -11.86 7.05 -22.29
CA PHE A 167 -13.10 6.89 -21.52
C PHE A 167 -14.37 6.82 -22.41
N GLU A 168 -14.25 6.56 -23.72
CA GLU A 168 -15.37 6.61 -24.68
C GLU A 168 -16.21 5.32 -24.77
N GLY A 169 -15.92 4.28 -23.98
CA GLY A 169 -16.54 2.96 -24.18
C GLY A 169 -17.56 2.47 -23.13
N ARG A 170 -17.97 3.29 -22.16
CA ARG A 170 -18.96 2.89 -21.12
C ARG A 170 -20.34 3.54 -21.26
N GLY A 171 -20.75 3.78 -22.51
CA GLY A 171 -22.13 4.11 -22.86
C GLY A 171 -22.71 3.04 -23.77
N GLY A 172 -23.45 2.11 -23.18
CA GLY A 172 -24.20 1.04 -23.87
C GLY A 172 -25.06 0.29 -22.86
#